data_AF-A0A4P8R3U0-F1
#
_entry.id   AF-A0A4P8R3U0-F1
#
_cell.length_a   1.000
_cell.length_b   1.000
_cell.length_c   1.000
_cell.angle_alpha   90.00
_cell.angle_beta   90.00
_cell.angle_gamma   90.00
#
_symmetry.space_group_name_H-M   'P 1'
#
loop_
_entity.id
_entity.type
_entity.pdbx_description
1 polymer ?
#
loop_
_entity_poly.entity_id
_entity_poly.type
_entity_poly.pdbx_seq_one_letter_code
_entity_poly.pdbx_strand_id
1 'polypeptide(L)'
;MKAIESIPDKKLLLFKSCMVGQEYPGVETATRYAFDRLGVDYCLNDEQSCCTGIGHYTDIFEGLTTTAIAARNFAVARRCGYPNITCLCSTCYAINKEACELLNTNTEVREKVNSIFREKGFDDLVYEKGDMNPRTNFYHAVEVLLSKVSQIQKEKKFDFSGVKAAAHHACHYYKVKYLDAVGSPENPQLIDTIAEACGASPVRWYEDRTLTCGMGFSQLHLNKSTSLQVTKTKLDSLQRAGVELMIHMCPNCHIQYDRYQPVIEKEFGVEYDMVHMNIAQFVALSMGADPYKVCGFQTHSVPLEGFLEKAGII
;
A
#
# COMPACT_ATOMS: atom_id res chain seq x y z
N MET A 1 -3.25 15.64 11.86
CA MET A 1 -2.51 15.17 10.67
C MET A 1 -1.12 14.73 11.10
N LYS A 2 -0.60 13.66 10.50
CA LYS A 2 0.73 13.12 10.83
C LYS A 2 1.80 13.96 10.15
N ALA A 3 2.81 14.40 10.90
CA ALA A 3 3.92 15.22 10.39
C ALA A 3 4.94 14.33 9.66
N ILE A 4 5.49 14.79 8.54
CA ILE A 4 6.44 14.00 7.75
C ILE A 4 7.76 13.77 8.49
N GLU A 5 8.14 14.72 9.36
CA GLU A 5 9.33 14.65 10.21
C GLU A 5 9.22 13.56 11.29
N SER A 6 7.99 13.07 11.54
CA SER A 6 7.73 11.99 12.51
C SER A 6 7.84 10.59 11.91
N ILE A 7 8.16 10.48 10.61
CA ILE A 7 8.31 9.20 9.92
C ILE A 7 9.73 8.66 10.13
N PRO A 8 9.90 7.52 10.81
CA PRO A 8 11.22 6.93 11.05
C PRO A 8 11.77 6.31 9.76
N ASP A 9 13.10 6.33 9.66
CA ASP A 9 13.86 5.67 8.60
C ASP A 9 14.73 4.52 9.13
N LYS A 10 14.53 4.13 10.40
CA LYS A 10 15.26 3.06 11.07
C LYS A 10 14.33 2.17 11.87
N LYS A 11 14.80 0.94 12.13
CA LYS A 11 14.10 -0.08 12.91
C LYS A 11 12.68 -0.34 12.39
N LEU A 12 12.53 -0.37 11.07
CA LEU A 12 11.26 -0.67 10.38
C LEU A 12 11.08 -2.18 10.13
N LEU A 13 10.07 -2.81 10.72
CA LEU A 13 9.64 -4.15 10.27
C LEU A 13 8.83 -3.97 8.98
N LEU A 14 9.37 -4.42 7.85
CA LEU A 14 8.65 -4.39 6.57
C LEU A 14 7.57 -5.48 6.61
N PHE A 15 6.31 -5.08 6.75
CA PHE A 15 5.19 -5.99 6.87
C PHE A 15 4.77 -6.51 5.50
N LYS A 16 5.10 -7.78 5.24
CA LYS A 16 4.73 -8.52 4.03
C LYS A 16 3.21 -8.59 3.91
N SER A 17 2.70 -8.21 2.75
CA SER A 17 1.28 -8.30 2.42
C SER A 17 1.02 -9.59 1.66
N CYS A 18 -0.02 -10.32 2.04
CA CYS A 18 -0.45 -11.53 1.30
C CYS A 18 -0.73 -11.21 -0.17
N MET A 19 -1.44 -10.11 -0.44
CA MET A 19 -1.78 -9.73 -1.81
C MET A 19 -0.55 -9.26 -2.60
N VAL A 20 0.41 -8.58 -1.96
CA VAL A 20 1.69 -8.28 -2.62
C VAL A 20 2.41 -9.57 -2.97
N GLY A 21 2.63 -10.47 -2.01
CA GLY A 21 3.40 -11.68 -2.23
C GLY A 21 2.78 -12.65 -3.24
N GLN A 22 1.45 -12.69 -3.33
CA GLN A 22 0.73 -13.60 -4.24
C GLN A 22 0.48 -13.00 -5.62
N GLU A 23 0.14 -11.71 -5.73
CA GLU A 23 -0.30 -11.10 -6.99
C GLU A 23 0.79 -10.28 -7.68
N TYR A 24 1.57 -9.53 -6.90
CA TYR A 24 2.60 -8.60 -7.40
C TYR A 24 3.88 -8.65 -6.55
N PRO A 25 4.61 -9.78 -6.52
CA PRO A 25 5.79 -9.94 -5.67
C PRO A 25 6.87 -8.89 -5.97
N GLY A 26 6.89 -8.38 -7.20
CA GLY A 26 7.72 -7.25 -7.64
C GLY A 26 7.59 -5.98 -6.77
N VAL A 27 6.47 -5.79 -6.08
CA VAL A 27 6.27 -4.65 -5.15
C VAL A 27 7.16 -4.79 -3.91
N GLU A 28 7.32 -5.99 -3.37
CA GLU A 28 8.20 -6.23 -2.22
C GLU A 28 9.68 -6.03 -2.62
N THR A 29 10.11 -6.65 -3.73
CA THR A 29 11.49 -6.51 -4.21
C THR A 29 11.82 -5.07 -4.62
N ALA A 30 10.88 -4.35 -5.23
CA ALA A 30 11.05 -2.92 -5.52
C ALA A 30 11.13 -2.06 -4.26
N THR A 31 10.31 -2.34 -3.23
CA THR A 31 10.38 -1.61 -1.95
C THR A 31 11.76 -1.77 -1.31
N ARG A 32 12.27 -3.00 -1.26
CA ARG A 32 13.60 -3.32 -0.73
C ARG A 32 14.69 -2.60 -1.51
N TYR A 33 14.65 -2.67 -2.84
CA TYR A 33 15.59 -1.98 -3.72
C TYR A 33 15.65 -0.48 -3.47
N ALA A 34 14.49 0.16 -3.30
CA ALA A 34 14.40 1.59 -2.99
C ALA A 34 14.92 1.88 -1.58
N PHE A 35 14.50 1.11 -0.57
CA PHE A 35 14.91 1.30 0.82
C PHE A 35 16.42 1.15 1.00
N ASP A 36 17.04 0.14 0.36
CA ASP A 36 18.49 -0.09 0.42
C ASP A 36 19.27 1.13 -0.12
N ARG A 37 18.84 1.70 -1.26
CA ARG A 37 19.47 2.89 -1.85
C ARG A 37 19.22 4.17 -1.06
N LEU A 38 18.08 4.28 -0.40
CA LEU A 38 17.72 5.43 0.43
C LEU A 38 18.27 5.33 1.87
N GLY A 39 19.06 4.28 2.16
CA GLY A 39 19.67 4.05 3.47
C GLY A 39 18.64 3.85 4.59
N VAL A 40 17.48 3.26 4.27
CA VAL A 40 16.44 2.93 5.23
C VAL A 40 16.83 1.63 5.95
N ASP A 41 16.81 1.64 7.28
CA ASP A 41 17.06 0.45 8.09
C ASP A 41 15.75 -0.29 8.37
N TYR A 42 15.61 -1.47 7.75
CA TYR A 42 14.44 -2.33 7.86
C TYR A 42 14.84 -3.79 8.01
N CYS A 43 13.91 -4.61 8.51
CA CYS A 43 14.04 -6.06 8.47
C CYS A 43 12.75 -6.72 7.95
N LEU A 44 12.90 -7.95 7.46
CA LEU A 44 11.83 -8.89 7.21
C LEU A 44 11.90 -9.97 8.27
N ASN A 45 10.74 -10.46 8.71
CA ASN A 45 10.68 -11.54 9.68
C ASN A 45 9.71 -12.62 9.17
N ASP A 46 10.16 -13.86 9.10
CA ASP A 46 9.35 -14.99 8.61
C ASP A 46 8.32 -15.48 9.63
N GLU A 47 8.47 -15.11 10.90
CA GLU A 47 7.40 -15.31 11.88
C GLU A 47 6.20 -14.37 11.61
N GLN A 48 6.33 -13.28 10.85
CA GLN A 48 5.20 -12.40 10.54
C GLN A 48 4.14 -13.14 9.69
N SER A 49 2.87 -13.06 10.10
CA SER A 49 1.73 -13.68 9.40
C SER A 49 0.83 -12.64 8.73
N CYS A 50 -0.26 -13.10 8.09
CA CYS A 50 -1.29 -12.23 7.51
C CYS A 50 -1.85 -11.22 8.55
N CYS A 51 -2.26 -10.04 8.07
CA CYS A 51 -2.94 -9.02 8.89
C CYS A 51 -4.44 -9.31 9.12
N THR A 52 -4.98 -10.35 8.48
CA THR A 52 -6.42 -10.73 8.42
C THR A 52 -7.41 -9.67 7.94
N GLY A 53 -6.96 -8.47 7.56
CA GLY A 53 -7.82 -7.34 7.24
C GLY A 53 -8.86 -7.60 6.15
N ILE A 54 -8.51 -8.30 5.05
CA ILE A 54 -9.51 -8.63 4.01
C ILE A 54 -10.62 -9.50 4.62
N GLY A 55 -10.27 -10.61 5.28
CA GLY A 55 -11.26 -11.49 5.88
C GLY A 55 -12.05 -10.82 7.01
N HIS A 56 -11.45 -9.86 7.73
CA HIS A 56 -12.17 -9.04 8.70
C HIS A 56 -13.25 -8.16 8.03
N TYR A 57 -12.88 -7.41 6.98
CA TYR A 57 -13.81 -6.52 6.28
C TYR A 57 -14.82 -7.27 5.38
N THR A 58 -14.67 -8.58 5.22
CA THR A 58 -15.66 -9.45 4.57
C THR A 58 -16.41 -10.35 5.55
N ASP A 59 -16.37 -10.06 6.85
CA ASP A 59 -17.04 -10.82 7.92
C ASP A 59 -16.67 -12.32 7.99
N ILE A 60 -15.48 -12.69 7.48
CA ILE A 60 -14.92 -14.05 7.59
C ILE A 60 -14.13 -14.20 8.89
N PHE A 61 -13.43 -13.15 9.32
CA PHE A 61 -12.68 -13.14 10.59
C PHE A 61 -13.32 -12.21 11.61
N GLU A 62 -13.66 -12.78 12.77
CA GLU A 62 -14.11 -12.01 13.92
C GLU A 62 -13.04 -11.00 14.39
N GLY A 63 -13.50 -9.91 15.00
CA GLY A 63 -12.63 -8.86 15.53
C GLY A 63 -11.64 -9.36 16.57
N LEU A 64 -12.05 -10.30 17.45
CA LEU A 64 -11.16 -10.88 18.46
C LEU A 64 -10.01 -11.68 17.82
N THR A 65 -10.32 -12.53 16.84
CA THR A 65 -9.32 -13.30 16.07
C THR A 65 -8.34 -12.39 15.36
N THR A 66 -8.84 -11.35 14.68
CA THR A 66 -8.01 -10.35 14.01
C THR A 66 -7.10 -9.62 14.99
N THR A 67 -7.62 -9.27 16.17
CA THR A 67 -6.85 -8.59 17.22
C THR A 67 -5.77 -9.49 17.83
N ALA A 68 -6.07 -10.77 18.05
CA ALA A 68 -5.09 -11.75 18.54
C ALA A 68 -3.95 -11.95 17.53
N ILE A 69 -4.27 -12.09 16.24
CA ILE A 69 -3.24 -12.23 15.20
C ILE A 69 -2.41 -10.95 15.06
N ALA A 70 -3.01 -9.77 15.21
CA ALA A 70 -2.29 -8.50 15.26
C ALA A 70 -1.33 -8.44 16.46
N ALA A 71 -1.79 -8.79 17.68
CA ALA A 71 -0.95 -8.84 18.88
C ALA A 71 0.27 -9.77 18.70
N ARG A 72 0.09 -10.93 18.06
CA ARG A 72 1.20 -11.82 17.67
C ARG A 72 2.19 -11.11 16.75
N ASN A 73 1.72 -10.45 15.69
CA ASN A 73 2.59 -9.71 14.78
C ASN A 73 3.33 -8.55 15.48
N PHE A 74 2.70 -7.92 16.48
CA PHE A 74 3.30 -6.86 17.30
C PHE A 74 4.44 -7.42 18.15
N ALA A 75 4.22 -8.57 18.80
CA ALA A 75 5.27 -9.27 19.54
C ALA A 75 6.47 -9.63 18.65
N VAL A 76 6.23 -10.10 17.42
CA VAL A 76 7.29 -10.35 16.42
C VAL A 76 8.11 -9.08 16.14
N ALA A 77 7.45 -7.95 15.87
CA ALA A 77 8.11 -6.66 15.62
C ALA A 77 8.99 -6.22 16.81
N ARG A 78 8.47 -6.32 18.04
CA ARG A 78 9.20 -5.98 19.27
C ARG A 78 10.39 -6.92 19.50
N ARG A 79 10.18 -8.24 19.39
CA ARG A 79 11.20 -9.28 19.64
C ARG A 79 12.41 -9.16 18.72
N CYS A 80 12.19 -8.82 17.45
CA CYS A 80 13.31 -8.64 16.51
C CYS A 80 13.99 -7.26 16.63
N GLY A 81 13.50 -6.36 17.48
CA GLY A 81 14.09 -5.03 17.68
C GLY A 81 13.67 -3.97 16.65
N TYR A 82 12.67 -4.27 15.82
CA TYR A 82 12.13 -3.40 14.76
C TYR A 82 10.65 -3.08 15.03
N PRO A 83 10.34 -2.26 16.07
CA PRO A 83 8.97 -2.06 16.53
C PRO A 83 8.11 -1.20 15.58
N ASN A 84 8.69 -0.59 14.55
CA ASN A 84 7.97 0.25 13.60
C ASN A 84 7.47 -0.59 12.43
N ILE A 85 6.20 -0.98 12.45
CA ILE A 85 5.58 -1.79 11.40
C ILE A 85 5.29 -0.90 10.19
N THR A 86 5.92 -1.24 9.06
CA THR A 86 5.78 -0.53 7.78
C THR A 86 5.08 -1.40 6.75
N CYS A 87 3.85 -1.05 6.42
CA CYS A 87 2.98 -1.85 5.55
C CYS A 87 3.14 -1.51 4.07
N LEU A 88 3.17 -2.55 3.23
CA LEU A 88 3.07 -2.45 1.75
C LEU A 88 1.63 -2.34 1.24
N CYS A 89 0.65 -2.44 2.14
CA CYS A 89 -0.77 -2.49 1.83
C CYS A 89 -1.56 -1.59 2.79
N SER A 90 -2.44 -0.77 2.25
CA SER A 90 -3.25 0.17 3.03
C SER A 90 -4.27 -0.53 3.93
N THR A 91 -4.75 -1.73 3.56
CA THR A 91 -5.60 -2.56 4.44
C THR A 91 -4.80 -3.08 5.64
N CYS A 92 -3.58 -3.58 5.43
CA CYS A 92 -2.68 -3.98 6.52
C CYS A 92 -2.38 -2.80 7.45
N TYR A 93 -2.15 -1.60 6.90
CA TYR A 93 -1.96 -0.38 7.66
C TYR A 93 -3.19 -0.05 8.54
N ALA A 94 -4.39 -0.05 7.96
CA ALA A 94 -5.60 0.29 8.71
C ALA A 94 -5.91 -0.71 9.84
N ILE A 95 -5.88 -2.01 9.54
CA ILE A 95 -6.33 -3.04 10.48
C ILE A 95 -5.38 -3.21 11.67
N ASN A 96 -4.06 -3.13 11.43
CA ASN A 96 -3.09 -3.22 12.52
C ASN A 96 -3.22 -2.01 13.47
N LYS A 97 -3.45 -0.81 12.94
CA LYS A 97 -3.70 0.38 13.79
C LYS A 97 -4.97 0.25 14.61
N GLU A 98 -6.03 -0.30 14.02
CA GLU A 98 -7.29 -0.57 14.70
C GLU A 98 -7.13 -1.57 15.84
N ALA A 99 -6.47 -2.70 15.57
CA ALA A 99 -6.18 -3.70 16.58
C ALA A 99 -5.31 -3.14 17.72
N CYS A 100 -4.31 -2.32 17.40
CA CYS A 100 -3.47 -1.64 18.40
C CYS A 100 -4.29 -0.68 19.28
N GLU A 101 -5.15 0.14 18.69
CA GLU A 101 -6.05 1.03 19.45
C GLU A 101 -6.97 0.21 20.37
N LEU A 102 -7.56 -0.87 19.86
CA LEU A 102 -8.43 -1.74 20.63
C LEU A 102 -7.71 -2.40 21.80
N LEU A 103 -6.50 -2.94 21.56
CA LEU A 103 -5.65 -3.51 22.62
C LEU A 103 -5.26 -2.46 23.66
N ASN A 104 -5.11 -1.20 23.30
CA ASN A 104 -4.73 -0.13 24.24
C ASN A 104 -5.93 0.44 25.04
N THR A 105 -7.13 0.41 24.47
CA THR A 105 -8.32 1.08 25.04
C THR A 105 -9.32 0.13 25.68
N ASN A 106 -9.40 -1.13 25.22
CA ASN A 106 -10.34 -2.12 25.71
C ASN A 106 -9.63 -3.21 26.52
N THR A 107 -9.66 -3.08 27.84
CA THR A 107 -9.05 -4.05 28.77
C THR A 107 -9.66 -5.44 28.65
N GLU A 108 -10.97 -5.57 28.40
CA GLU A 108 -11.62 -6.87 28.26
C GLU A 108 -11.11 -7.63 27.03
N VAL A 109 -11.01 -6.95 25.88
CA VAL A 109 -10.45 -7.54 24.66
C VAL A 109 -8.98 -7.90 24.86
N ARG A 110 -8.18 -7.01 25.45
CA ARG A 110 -6.75 -7.27 25.74
C ARG A 110 -6.57 -8.50 26.62
N GLU A 111 -7.35 -8.64 27.71
CA GLU A 111 -7.25 -9.83 28.57
C GLU A 111 -7.73 -11.10 27.89
N LYS A 112 -8.78 -11.06 27.06
CA LYS A 112 -9.20 -12.23 26.26
C LYS A 112 -8.12 -12.67 25.27
N VAL A 113 -7.44 -11.72 24.62
CA VAL A 113 -6.31 -12.04 23.74
C VAL A 113 -5.15 -12.63 24.54
N ASN A 114 -4.79 -12.02 25.66
CA ASN A 114 -3.70 -12.48 26.51
C ASN A 114 -3.99 -13.84 27.14
N SER A 115 -5.24 -14.15 27.50
CA SER A 115 -5.61 -15.47 28.03
C SER A 115 -5.41 -16.56 26.98
N ILE A 116 -5.78 -16.33 25.72
CA ILE A 116 -5.53 -17.26 24.62
C ILE A 116 -4.03 -17.58 24.50
N PHE A 117 -3.16 -16.58 24.64
CA PHE A 117 -1.72 -16.80 24.60
C PHE A 117 -1.19 -17.57 25.81
N ARG A 118 -1.57 -17.18 27.03
CA ARG A 118 -1.17 -17.86 28.28
C ARG A 118 -1.63 -19.32 28.30
N GLU A 119 -2.86 -19.61 27.91
CA GLU A 119 -3.42 -20.98 27.84
C GLU A 119 -2.67 -21.88 26.85
N LYS A 120 -2.01 -21.29 25.85
CA LYS A 120 -1.19 -22.01 24.86
C LYS A 120 0.30 -21.97 25.16
N GLY A 121 0.73 -21.37 26.28
CA GLY A 121 2.13 -21.25 26.66
C GLY A 121 2.92 -20.25 25.81
N PHE A 122 2.25 -19.25 25.24
CA PHE A 122 2.85 -18.17 24.44
C PHE A 122 2.97 -16.87 25.24
N ASP A 123 3.58 -16.93 26.42
CA ASP A 123 3.74 -15.77 27.31
C ASP A 123 4.51 -14.61 26.66
N ASP A 124 5.36 -14.89 25.68
CA ASP A 124 6.11 -13.89 24.92
C ASP A 124 5.26 -13.08 23.93
N LEU A 125 4.03 -13.54 23.63
CA LEU A 125 3.07 -12.85 22.75
C LEU A 125 2.10 -11.94 23.51
N VAL A 126 2.13 -11.97 24.85
CA VAL A 126 1.28 -11.13 25.69
C VAL A 126 1.48 -9.65 25.34
N TYR A 127 0.38 -8.93 25.25
CA TYR A 127 0.35 -7.51 24.96
C TYR A 127 -0.08 -6.74 26.20
N GLU A 128 0.77 -5.81 26.64
CA GLU A 128 0.48 -4.86 27.71
C GLU A 128 0.04 -3.51 27.12
N LYS A 129 -0.77 -2.78 27.89
CA LYS A 129 -1.25 -1.46 27.47
C LYS A 129 -0.07 -0.53 27.18
N GLY A 130 -0.01 -0.02 25.97
CA GLY A 130 1.01 0.94 25.54
C GLY A 130 2.30 0.29 25.01
N ASP A 131 2.37 -1.03 24.88
CA ASP A 131 3.53 -1.68 24.25
C ASP A 131 3.78 -1.20 22.82
N MET A 132 2.71 -0.83 22.11
CA MET A 132 2.77 -0.14 20.83
C MET A 132 1.81 1.05 20.83
N ASN A 133 2.16 2.07 20.05
CA ASN A 133 1.33 3.24 19.82
C ASN A 133 0.77 3.19 18.39
N PRO A 134 -0.56 3.28 18.22
CA PRO A 134 -1.19 3.17 16.90
C PRO A 134 -0.73 4.28 15.95
N ARG A 135 -0.31 5.46 16.43
CA ARG A 135 0.12 6.58 15.58
C ARG A 135 1.62 6.57 15.26
N THR A 136 2.46 6.09 16.17
CA THR A 136 3.93 6.21 16.08
C THR A 136 4.65 4.88 15.91
N ASN A 137 3.95 3.75 15.76
CA ASN A 137 4.57 2.47 15.41
C ASN A 137 4.01 1.84 14.12
N PHE A 138 3.10 2.51 13.42
CA PHE A 138 2.50 2.01 12.19
C PHE A 138 2.61 3.04 11.07
N TYR A 139 3.20 2.60 9.97
CA TYR A 139 3.54 3.43 8.82
C TYR A 139 3.13 2.70 7.53
N HIS A 140 2.80 3.46 6.50
CA HIS A 140 2.74 2.94 5.14
C HIS A 140 4.08 3.16 4.43
N ALA A 141 4.52 2.24 3.56
CA ALA A 141 5.80 2.40 2.84
C ALA A 141 5.88 3.72 2.04
N VAL A 142 4.76 4.21 1.51
CA VAL A 142 4.67 5.52 0.85
C VAL A 142 5.07 6.68 1.76
N GLU A 143 4.81 6.61 3.07
CA GLU A 143 5.21 7.66 4.01
C GLU A 143 6.73 7.71 4.14
N VAL A 144 7.38 6.55 4.17
CA VAL A 144 8.85 6.42 4.24
C VAL A 144 9.48 6.90 2.93
N LEU A 145 8.89 6.56 1.78
CA LEU A 145 9.35 7.08 0.48
C LEU A 145 9.19 8.60 0.42
N LEU A 146 8.07 9.14 0.92
CA LEU A 146 7.82 10.58 0.94
C LEU A 146 8.84 11.31 1.84
N SER A 147 9.19 10.77 3.01
CA SER A 147 10.20 11.39 3.89
C SER A 147 11.60 11.39 3.26
N LYS A 148 11.82 10.59 2.21
CA LYS A 148 13.06 10.48 1.43
C LYS A 148 12.97 11.14 0.06
N VAL A 149 11.95 11.95 -0.22
CA VAL A 149 11.70 12.53 -1.56
C VAL A 149 12.91 13.26 -2.16
N SER A 150 13.64 14.05 -1.36
CA SER A 150 14.83 14.77 -1.85
C SER A 150 15.99 13.82 -2.20
N GLN A 151 16.05 12.64 -1.58
CA GLN A 151 17.05 11.62 -1.91
C GLN A 151 16.63 10.86 -3.17
N ILE A 152 15.33 10.53 -3.31
CA ILE A 152 14.77 9.94 -4.53
C ILE A 152 15.11 10.80 -5.75
N GLN A 153 14.92 12.13 -5.64
CA GLN A 153 15.25 13.05 -6.73
C GLN A 153 16.75 13.01 -7.13
N LYS A 154 17.66 12.79 -6.16
CA LYS A 154 19.11 12.71 -6.39
C LYS A 154 19.55 11.37 -6.95
N GLU A 155 18.91 10.29 -6.52
CA GLU A 155 19.20 8.91 -6.94
C GLU A 155 18.56 8.55 -8.31
N LYS A 156 17.68 9.41 -8.82
CA LYS A 156 16.99 9.24 -10.10
C LYS A 156 17.97 8.94 -11.24
N LYS A 157 17.71 7.85 -11.97
CA LYS A 157 18.42 7.39 -13.17
C LYS A 157 17.57 7.53 -14.43
N PHE A 158 16.27 7.25 -14.32
CA PHE A 158 15.30 7.47 -15.40
C PHE A 158 14.42 8.65 -15.05
N ASP A 159 14.28 9.57 -16.01
CA ASP A 159 13.45 10.77 -15.86
C ASP A 159 12.12 10.54 -16.57
N PHE A 160 11.02 10.56 -15.81
CA PHE A 160 9.67 10.41 -16.34
C PHE A 160 9.06 11.74 -16.82
N SER A 161 9.90 12.71 -17.19
CA SER A 161 9.47 13.99 -17.76
C SER A 161 8.52 13.77 -18.93
N GLY A 162 7.36 14.42 -18.88
CA GLY A 162 6.31 14.29 -19.89
C GLY A 162 5.31 13.15 -19.65
N VAL A 163 5.58 12.21 -18.73
CA VAL A 163 4.61 11.18 -18.35
C VAL A 163 3.52 11.80 -17.49
N LYS A 164 2.28 11.77 -17.97
CA LYS A 164 1.11 12.18 -17.18
C LYS A 164 0.71 11.06 -16.23
N ALA A 165 1.04 11.24 -14.95
CA ALA A 165 0.73 10.26 -13.92
C ALA A 165 -0.49 10.67 -13.08
N ALA A 166 -1.27 9.71 -12.59
CA ALA A 166 -2.32 9.97 -11.61
C ALA A 166 -2.18 9.07 -10.39
N ALA A 167 -2.44 9.64 -9.22
CA ALA A 167 -2.36 8.94 -7.96
C ALA A 167 -3.69 8.28 -7.54
N HIS A 168 -3.58 7.11 -6.90
CA HIS A 168 -4.67 6.47 -6.17
C HIS A 168 -4.27 6.18 -4.71
N HIS A 169 -4.57 7.09 -3.79
CA HIS A 169 -4.13 7.05 -2.38
C HIS A 169 -4.88 6.10 -1.45
N ALA A 170 -5.65 5.14 -1.97
CA ALA A 170 -6.37 4.09 -1.24
C ALA A 170 -7.24 4.55 -0.04
N CYS A 171 -8.54 4.26 -0.07
CA CYS A 171 -9.48 4.68 0.98
C CYS A 171 -9.07 4.28 2.41
N HIS A 172 -8.41 3.13 2.60
CA HIS A 172 -7.99 2.65 3.92
C HIS A 172 -6.86 3.47 4.55
N TYR A 173 -6.09 4.19 3.74
CA TYR A 173 -5.05 5.08 4.22
C TYR A 173 -5.66 6.41 4.70
N TYR A 174 -6.39 7.11 3.84
CA TYR A 174 -6.78 8.50 4.11
C TYR A 174 -8.26 8.73 4.46
N LYS A 175 -9.17 7.80 4.13
CA LYS A 175 -10.59 7.90 4.54
C LYS A 175 -10.86 7.18 5.85
N VAL A 176 -10.32 5.96 6.01
CA VAL A 176 -10.50 5.16 7.25
C VAL A 176 -9.59 5.67 8.38
N LYS A 177 -8.33 6.01 8.07
CA LYS A 177 -7.37 6.57 9.04
C LYS A 177 -7.12 8.05 8.80
N TYR A 178 -8.20 8.81 8.61
CA TYR A 178 -8.15 10.23 8.20
C TYR A 178 -7.29 11.13 9.11
N LEU A 179 -7.34 10.93 10.44
CA LEU A 179 -6.53 11.71 11.40
C LEU A 179 -5.03 11.43 11.33
N ASP A 180 -4.65 10.32 10.71
CA ASP A 180 -3.28 9.83 10.63
C ASP A 180 -2.66 9.97 9.24
N ALA A 181 -3.42 10.43 8.23
CA ALA A 181 -2.85 10.69 6.94
C ALA A 181 -1.81 11.82 7.03
N VAL A 182 -0.82 11.78 6.14
CA VAL A 182 0.13 12.89 5.96
C VAL A 182 -0.49 13.91 5.00
N GLY A 183 -0.36 15.20 5.30
CA GLY A 183 -0.93 16.27 4.49
C GLY A 183 -2.43 16.49 4.73
N SER A 184 -3.19 16.82 3.69
CA SER A 184 -4.66 16.96 3.77
C SER A 184 -5.35 15.66 3.36
N PRO A 185 -6.32 15.12 4.13
CA PRO A 185 -7.03 13.91 3.74
C PRO A 185 -8.08 14.20 2.65
N GLU A 186 -8.61 15.43 2.58
CA GLU A 186 -9.53 15.85 1.52
C GLU A 186 -8.84 15.97 0.16
N ASN A 187 -7.53 16.22 0.19
CA ASN A 187 -6.72 16.32 -1.01
C ASN A 187 -5.34 15.66 -0.78
N PRO A 188 -5.26 14.31 -0.80
CA PRO A 188 -4.01 13.62 -0.58
C PRO A 188 -3.06 13.86 -1.76
N GLN A 189 -1.79 14.13 -1.44
CA GLN A 189 -0.75 14.50 -2.41
C GLN A 189 0.53 13.63 -2.28
N LEU A 190 0.54 12.60 -1.43
CA LEU A 190 1.75 11.83 -1.12
C LEU A 190 2.37 11.19 -2.38
N ILE A 191 1.55 10.45 -3.13
CA ILE A 191 1.96 9.82 -4.37
C ILE A 191 2.33 10.88 -5.43
N ASP A 192 1.55 11.95 -5.55
CA ASP A 192 1.82 13.04 -6.51
C ASP A 192 3.21 13.67 -6.27
N THR A 193 3.53 13.99 -5.01
CA THR A 193 4.83 14.58 -4.62
C THR A 193 5.99 13.63 -4.90
N ILE A 194 5.85 12.33 -4.62
CA ILE A 194 6.90 11.35 -4.96
C ILE A 194 7.02 11.21 -6.49
N ALA A 195 5.89 11.21 -7.20
CA ALA A 195 5.86 11.06 -8.64
C ALA A 195 6.57 12.22 -9.36
N GLU A 196 6.32 13.45 -8.89
CA GLU A 196 7.00 14.66 -9.33
C GLU A 196 8.51 14.63 -9.06
N ALA A 197 8.94 14.09 -7.92
CA ALA A 197 10.37 13.91 -7.62
C ALA A 197 11.06 12.91 -8.56
N CYS A 198 10.30 11.95 -9.11
CA CYS A 198 10.76 11.04 -10.16
C CYS A 198 10.67 11.65 -11.57
N GLY A 199 10.23 12.90 -11.71
CA GLY A 199 10.12 13.63 -12.98
C GLY A 199 8.78 13.49 -13.70
N ALA A 200 7.85 12.68 -13.20
CA ALA A 200 6.51 12.60 -13.78
C ALA A 200 5.74 13.91 -13.60
N SER A 201 4.68 14.09 -14.38
CA SER A 201 3.75 15.22 -14.28
C SER A 201 2.42 14.75 -13.67
N PRO A 202 2.21 14.88 -12.34
CA PRO A 202 1.00 14.40 -11.70
C PRO A 202 -0.22 15.23 -12.13
N VAL A 203 -1.26 14.54 -12.60
CA VAL A 203 -2.58 15.14 -12.87
C VAL A 203 -3.30 15.36 -11.55
N ARG A 204 -3.15 16.57 -11.00
CA ARG A 204 -3.67 16.91 -9.65
C ARG A 204 -5.18 17.06 -9.57
N TRP A 205 -5.86 17.23 -10.71
CA TRP A 205 -7.31 17.36 -10.77
C TRP A 205 -7.88 16.58 -11.97
N TYR A 206 -8.90 15.78 -11.70
CA TYR A 206 -9.76 15.11 -12.68
C TYR A 206 -11.05 14.70 -11.96
N GLU A 207 -12.11 14.44 -12.72
CA GLU A 207 -13.37 13.90 -12.20
C GLU A 207 -13.10 12.58 -11.46
N ASP A 208 -13.81 12.30 -10.37
CA ASP A 208 -13.66 11.02 -9.64
C ASP A 208 -12.29 10.77 -8.99
N ARG A 209 -11.42 11.79 -8.83
CA ARG A 209 -10.11 11.63 -8.16
C ARG A 209 -10.20 10.90 -6.82
N THR A 210 -11.19 11.22 -6.00
CA THR A 210 -11.40 10.61 -4.67
C THR A 210 -12.34 9.39 -4.69
N LEU A 211 -12.81 8.96 -5.87
CA LEU A 211 -13.62 7.76 -6.03
C LEU A 211 -12.81 6.51 -5.64
N THR A 212 -13.50 5.59 -4.96
CA THR A 212 -12.94 4.27 -4.61
C THR A 212 -12.57 3.49 -5.86
N CYS A 213 -11.65 2.53 -5.74
CA CYS A 213 -11.32 1.63 -6.85
C CYS A 213 -12.48 0.72 -7.25
N GLY A 214 -13.49 0.52 -6.40
CA GLY A 214 -14.63 -0.36 -6.67
C GLY A 214 -14.46 -1.78 -6.15
N MET A 215 -13.27 -2.21 -5.73
CA MET A 215 -13.06 -3.58 -5.21
C MET A 215 -13.87 -3.85 -3.94
N GLY A 216 -13.90 -2.89 -3.01
CA GLY A 216 -14.73 -2.92 -1.80
C GLY A 216 -14.66 -4.20 -0.98
N PHE A 217 -13.50 -4.88 -1.01
CA PHE A 217 -13.27 -6.26 -0.53
C PHE A 217 -14.20 -7.30 -1.16
N SER A 218 -15.44 -7.36 -0.68
CA SER A 218 -16.46 -8.31 -1.14
C SER A 218 -17.21 -7.81 -2.38
N GLN A 219 -17.17 -6.51 -2.69
CA GLN A 219 -17.99 -5.95 -3.79
C GLN A 219 -17.62 -6.53 -5.14
N LEU A 220 -16.33 -6.75 -5.42
CA LEU A 220 -15.89 -7.40 -6.65
C LEU A 220 -16.46 -8.82 -6.81
N HIS A 221 -16.68 -9.53 -5.70
CA HIS A 221 -17.16 -10.91 -5.68
C HIS A 221 -18.68 -11.02 -5.61
N LEU A 222 -19.34 -10.16 -4.84
CA LEU A 222 -20.78 -10.19 -4.58
C LEU A 222 -21.58 -9.29 -5.53
N ASN A 223 -21.00 -8.15 -5.91
CA ASN A 223 -21.65 -7.10 -6.73
C ASN A 223 -20.75 -6.70 -7.90
N LYS A 224 -20.26 -7.70 -8.65
CA LYS A 224 -19.23 -7.55 -9.68
C LYS A 224 -19.54 -6.45 -10.68
N SER A 225 -20.77 -6.39 -11.21
CA SER A 225 -21.17 -5.35 -12.18
C SER A 225 -20.99 -3.94 -11.63
N THR A 226 -21.48 -3.67 -10.42
CA THR A 226 -21.30 -2.39 -9.73
C THR A 226 -19.83 -2.08 -9.48
N SER A 227 -19.06 -3.08 -9.04
CA SER A 227 -17.62 -2.95 -8.80
C SER A 227 -16.85 -2.52 -10.06
N LEU A 228 -17.12 -3.19 -11.19
CA LEU A 228 -16.51 -2.88 -12.48
C LEU A 228 -16.98 -1.53 -13.01
N GLN A 229 -18.27 -1.18 -12.85
CA GLN A 229 -18.78 0.12 -13.27
C GLN A 229 -18.10 1.28 -12.53
N VAL A 230 -17.88 1.16 -11.22
CA VAL A 230 -17.14 2.17 -10.43
C VAL A 230 -15.68 2.29 -10.90
N THR A 231 -15.05 1.15 -11.20
CA THR A 231 -13.67 1.13 -11.73
C THR A 231 -13.61 1.84 -13.08
N LYS A 232 -14.54 1.51 -13.98
CA LYS A 232 -14.69 2.10 -15.31
C LYS A 232 -14.92 3.61 -15.23
N THR A 233 -15.82 4.08 -14.36
CA THR A 233 -16.06 5.52 -14.16
C THR A 233 -14.76 6.28 -13.90
N LYS A 234 -13.90 5.74 -13.03
CA LYS A 234 -12.60 6.35 -12.75
C LYS A 234 -11.63 6.25 -13.95
N LEU A 235 -11.56 5.10 -14.63
CA LEU A 235 -10.73 4.93 -15.82
C LEU A 235 -11.13 5.90 -16.95
N ASP A 236 -12.43 6.08 -17.19
CA ASP A 236 -12.94 7.04 -18.18
C ASP A 236 -12.50 8.47 -17.83
N SER A 237 -12.59 8.86 -16.55
CA SER A 237 -12.17 10.19 -16.07
C SER A 237 -10.66 10.41 -16.19
N LEU A 238 -9.86 9.37 -15.94
CA LEU A 238 -8.40 9.40 -16.13
C LEU A 238 -8.01 9.51 -17.61
N GLN A 239 -8.68 8.76 -18.49
CA GLN A 239 -8.46 8.82 -19.93
C GLN A 239 -8.81 10.20 -20.50
N ARG A 240 -9.94 10.81 -20.09
CA ARG A 240 -10.28 12.20 -20.46
C ARG A 240 -9.24 13.21 -19.99
N ALA A 241 -8.58 12.95 -18.87
CA ALA A 241 -7.49 13.77 -18.36
C ALA A 241 -6.12 13.49 -19.05
N GLY A 242 -6.07 12.50 -19.95
CA GLY A 242 -4.87 12.10 -20.68
C GLY A 242 -3.80 11.48 -19.78
N VAL A 243 -4.21 10.76 -18.74
CA VAL A 243 -3.29 10.01 -17.87
C VAL A 243 -2.75 8.81 -18.64
N GLU A 244 -1.46 8.53 -18.47
CA GLU A 244 -0.75 7.40 -19.09
C GLU A 244 -0.32 6.37 -18.03
N LEU A 245 -0.06 6.83 -16.81
CA LEU A 245 0.40 5.99 -15.69
C LEU A 245 -0.45 6.22 -14.46
N MET A 246 -1.08 5.18 -13.93
CA MET A 246 -1.76 5.23 -12.65
C MET A 246 -0.90 4.59 -11.55
N ILE A 247 -0.62 5.36 -10.50
CA ILE A 247 0.25 4.95 -9.39
C ILE A 247 -0.58 4.65 -8.14
N HIS A 248 -0.42 3.43 -7.63
CA HIS A 248 -1.21 2.88 -6.53
C HIS A 248 -0.35 2.69 -5.27
N MET A 249 -0.98 2.74 -4.10
CA MET A 249 -0.32 2.38 -2.82
C MET A 249 -0.90 1.14 -2.15
N CYS A 250 -1.92 0.51 -2.74
CA CYS A 250 -2.57 -0.68 -2.17
C CYS A 250 -2.61 -1.80 -3.23
N PRO A 251 -2.19 -3.04 -2.90
CA PRO A 251 -2.24 -4.15 -3.84
C PRO A 251 -3.66 -4.45 -4.33
N ASN A 252 -4.68 -4.33 -3.48
CA ASN A 252 -6.08 -4.53 -3.90
C ASN A 252 -6.54 -3.50 -4.94
N CYS A 253 -6.15 -2.24 -4.77
CA CYS A 253 -6.42 -1.23 -5.80
C CYS A 253 -5.65 -1.55 -7.09
N HIS A 254 -4.41 -2.02 -6.97
CA HIS A 254 -3.61 -2.44 -8.12
C HIS A 254 -4.29 -3.58 -8.88
N ILE A 255 -4.71 -4.65 -8.20
CA ILE A 255 -5.49 -5.76 -8.78
C ILE A 255 -6.71 -5.23 -9.52
N GLN A 256 -7.48 -4.35 -8.87
CA GLN A 256 -8.73 -3.84 -9.43
C GLN A 256 -8.52 -3.06 -10.72
N TYR A 257 -7.46 -2.26 -10.84
CA TYR A 257 -7.19 -1.53 -12.06
C TYR A 257 -6.47 -2.40 -13.09
N ASP A 258 -5.41 -3.10 -12.72
CA ASP A 258 -4.59 -3.89 -13.65
C ASP A 258 -5.28 -5.17 -14.13
N ARG A 259 -5.77 -6.02 -13.23
CA ARG A 259 -6.41 -7.30 -13.63
C ARG A 259 -7.74 -7.10 -14.33
N TYR A 260 -8.48 -6.06 -13.95
CA TYR A 260 -9.84 -5.86 -14.44
C TYR A 260 -9.96 -4.78 -15.52
N GLN A 261 -8.91 -4.01 -15.85
CA GLN A 261 -8.94 -3.16 -17.04
C GLN A 261 -9.27 -3.97 -18.31
N PRO A 262 -8.58 -5.08 -18.65
CA PRO A 262 -8.93 -5.87 -19.84
C PRO A 262 -10.35 -6.48 -19.79
N VAL A 263 -10.84 -6.79 -18.59
CA VAL A 263 -12.21 -7.28 -18.39
C VAL A 263 -13.21 -6.17 -18.69
N ILE A 264 -12.96 -4.96 -18.19
CA ILE A 264 -13.79 -3.77 -18.42
C ILE A 264 -13.77 -3.37 -19.89
N GLU A 265 -12.60 -3.35 -20.54
CA GLU A 265 -12.46 -3.06 -21.96
C GLU A 265 -13.34 -3.97 -22.81
N LYS A 266 -13.27 -5.28 -22.54
CA LYS A 266 -14.09 -6.29 -23.21
C LYS A 266 -15.58 -6.14 -22.89
N GLU A 267 -15.94 -5.93 -21.63
CA GLU A 267 -17.34 -5.89 -21.18
C GLU A 267 -18.07 -4.64 -21.68
N PHE A 268 -17.39 -3.50 -21.73
CA PHE A 268 -17.98 -2.21 -22.05
C PHE A 268 -17.62 -1.67 -23.44
N GLY A 269 -16.77 -2.36 -24.22
CA GLY A 269 -16.37 -1.93 -25.56
C GLY A 269 -15.58 -0.62 -25.55
N VAL A 270 -14.66 -0.48 -24.59
CA VAL A 270 -13.77 0.68 -24.43
C VAL A 270 -12.32 0.22 -24.46
N GLU A 271 -11.38 1.13 -24.71
CA GLU A 271 -9.95 0.86 -24.70
C GLU A 271 -9.22 1.93 -23.89
N TYR A 272 -8.28 1.50 -23.05
CA TYR A 272 -7.47 2.36 -22.19
C TYR A 272 -5.98 2.11 -22.43
N ASP A 273 -5.25 3.16 -22.79
CA ASP A 273 -3.79 3.11 -22.98
C ASP A 273 -3.00 3.35 -21.66
N MET A 274 -3.68 3.25 -20.51
CA MET A 274 -3.08 3.50 -19.21
C MET A 274 -2.40 2.26 -18.66
N VAL A 275 -1.18 2.43 -18.12
CA VAL A 275 -0.47 1.40 -17.37
C VAL A 275 -0.59 1.62 -15.86
N HIS A 276 -0.28 0.57 -15.09
CA HIS A 276 -0.41 0.59 -13.64
C HIS A 276 0.89 0.23 -12.93
N MET A 277 1.22 0.97 -11.87
CA MET A 277 2.36 0.62 -11.03
C MET A 277 2.01 0.84 -9.56
N ASN A 278 2.54 -0.01 -8.68
CA ASN A 278 2.65 0.38 -7.28
C ASN A 278 3.71 1.48 -7.13
N ILE A 279 3.52 2.40 -6.19
CA ILE A 279 4.47 3.49 -5.89
C ILE A 279 5.90 2.99 -5.66
N ALA A 280 6.08 1.84 -5.01
CA ALA A 280 7.40 1.26 -4.79
C ALA A 280 8.06 0.81 -6.10
N GLN A 281 7.30 0.20 -7.02
CA GLN A 281 7.80 -0.18 -8.35
C GLN A 281 8.20 1.06 -9.14
N PHE A 282 7.38 2.11 -9.11
CA PHE A 282 7.66 3.36 -9.82
C PHE A 282 8.93 4.05 -9.29
N VAL A 283 9.10 4.14 -7.96
CA VAL A 283 10.32 4.70 -7.36
C VAL A 283 11.55 3.83 -7.64
N ALA A 284 11.44 2.50 -7.52
CA ALA A 284 12.56 1.61 -7.84
C ALA A 284 12.98 1.76 -9.32
N LEU A 285 12.01 1.79 -10.23
CA LEU A 285 12.24 2.01 -11.66
C LEU A 285 12.93 3.35 -11.90
N SER A 286 12.46 4.45 -11.30
CA SER A 286 13.10 5.78 -11.45
C SER A 286 14.56 5.77 -10.96
N MET A 287 14.89 4.94 -9.98
CA MET A 287 16.24 4.72 -9.45
C MET A 287 17.04 3.65 -10.24
N GLY A 288 16.60 3.29 -11.45
CA GLY A 288 17.31 2.39 -12.37
C GLY A 288 17.12 0.90 -12.11
N ALA A 289 16.04 0.50 -11.43
CA ALA A 289 15.74 -0.91 -11.21
C ALA A 289 15.45 -1.64 -12.52
N ASP A 290 15.87 -2.91 -12.59
CA ASP A 290 15.52 -3.79 -13.70
C ASP A 290 13.99 -4.03 -13.73
N PRO A 291 13.30 -3.74 -14.85
CA PRO A 291 11.84 -3.82 -14.96
C PRO A 291 11.27 -5.21 -14.64
N TYR A 292 12.01 -6.28 -14.91
CA TYR A 292 11.51 -7.65 -14.81
C TYR A 292 12.06 -8.41 -13.61
N LYS A 293 13.33 -8.19 -13.26
CA LYS A 293 13.98 -8.86 -12.12
C LYS A 293 13.66 -8.19 -10.79
N VAL A 294 13.55 -6.86 -10.78
CA VAL A 294 13.27 -6.12 -9.55
C VAL A 294 11.82 -5.69 -9.51
N CYS A 295 11.34 -4.97 -10.53
CA CYS A 295 9.97 -4.44 -10.53
C CYS A 295 8.92 -5.52 -10.80
N GLY A 296 9.28 -6.63 -11.46
CA GLY A 296 8.39 -7.77 -11.67
C GLY A 296 7.21 -7.49 -12.60
N PHE A 297 7.38 -6.63 -13.61
CA PHE A 297 6.26 -6.22 -14.49
C PHE A 297 5.66 -7.35 -15.33
N GLN A 298 6.35 -8.47 -15.52
CA GLN A 298 5.81 -9.67 -16.16
C GLN A 298 4.61 -10.29 -15.42
N THR A 299 4.38 -9.90 -14.16
CA THR A 299 3.19 -10.36 -13.42
C THR A 299 1.98 -9.48 -13.65
N HIS A 300 2.07 -8.36 -14.37
CA HIS A 300 0.95 -7.44 -14.62
C HIS A 300 0.04 -7.97 -15.73
N SER A 301 -1.23 -7.58 -15.71
CA SER A 301 -2.20 -7.95 -16.74
C SER A 301 -2.27 -6.93 -17.87
N VAL A 302 -2.10 -5.65 -17.55
CA VAL A 302 -1.88 -4.60 -18.54
C VAL A 302 -0.37 -4.57 -18.86
N PRO A 303 0.02 -4.85 -20.12
CA PRO A 303 1.43 -4.85 -20.51
C PRO A 303 2.07 -3.47 -20.32
N LEU A 304 3.32 -3.45 -19.83
CA LEU A 304 4.08 -2.21 -19.63
C LEU A 304 5.15 -1.99 -20.70
N GLU A 305 5.37 -2.96 -21.59
CA GLU A 305 6.42 -2.96 -22.62
C GLU A 305 6.40 -1.66 -23.44
N GLY A 306 5.26 -1.30 -24.01
CA GLY A 306 5.14 -0.08 -24.82
C GLY A 306 5.39 1.20 -24.02
N PHE A 307 5.03 1.24 -22.73
CA PHE A 307 5.35 2.35 -21.84
C PHE A 307 6.85 2.43 -21.57
N LEU A 308 7.51 1.29 -21.32
CA LEU A 308 8.94 1.20 -21.04
C LEU A 308 9.79 1.55 -22.27
N GLU A 309 9.40 1.10 -23.46
CA GLU A 309 10.03 1.45 -24.74
C GLU A 309 9.93 2.96 -25.00
N LYS A 310 8.72 3.53 -24.83
CA LYS A 310 8.51 4.99 -24.96
C LYS A 310 9.36 5.78 -23.96
N ALA A 311 9.57 5.24 -22.76
CA ALA A 311 10.41 5.85 -21.73
C ALA A 311 11.92 5.58 -21.92
N GLY A 312 12.32 4.81 -22.94
CA GLY A 312 13.73 4.48 -23.23
C GLY A 312 14.39 3.61 -22.16
N ILE A 313 13.62 2.78 -21.46
CA ILE A 313 14.10 1.91 -20.36
C ILE A 313 14.50 0.53 -20.88
N ILE A 314 13.80 0.02 -21.90
CA ILE A 314 14.08 -1.23 -22.59
C ILE A 314 14.29 -1.01 -24.09
#